data_AF-A0A2K2DIF1-F1
#
_entry.id   AF-A0A2K2DIF1-F1
#
_cell.length_a   1.000
_cell.length_b   1.000
_cell.length_c   1.000
_cell.angle_alpha   90.00
_cell.angle_beta   90.00
_cell.angle_gamma   90.00
#
_symmetry.space_group_name_H-M   'P 1'
#
loop_
_entity.id
_entity.type
_entity.pdbx_description
1 polymer ?
#
loop_
_entity_poly.entity_id
_entity_poly.type
_entity_poly.pdbx_seq_one_letter_code
_entity_poly.pdbx_strand_id
1 'polypeptide(L)'
;MIISVRGFLGQQQLEAALTGMDLVIIPAGLPRKPGMTRDDLFNKNAGIVRSLCEGIAKCCPNAIVNLISNPVNSTVPVAAEVFKRAGTYCPKRLLGVTTLDVARANTFVAEVLGVDPRDVSVPVVGGHAGVTILPLLSQVSPPCSFTADEISYLTNRIQNGGTEVVEAKAGAGSATLSMAFAAAKFADACLRGMRGDAGIVECSYVASEVTELPFFATKVRLGRGGAEEILPLGPLNDFERAGLEMAKKELAESIQKGVAFMNK
;
A
#
# COMPACT_ATOMS: atom_id res chain seq x y z
N MET A 1 13.36 20.15 19.86
CA MET A 1 12.65 19.90 18.59
C MET A 1 11.30 20.60 18.69
N ILE A 2 11.06 21.62 17.87
CA ILE A 2 9.78 22.33 17.85
C ILE A 2 8.86 21.56 16.91
N ILE A 3 7.79 20.96 17.44
CA ILE A 3 6.73 20.36 16.63
C ILE A 3 5.74 21.47 16.29
N SER A 4 5.51 21.71 15.00
CA SER A 4 4.53 22.69 14.52
C SER A 4 3.53 21.98 13.63
N VAL A 5 2.24 22.25 13.84
CA VAL A 5 1.14 21.77 13.00
C VAL A 5 0.52 22.96 12.29
N ARG A 6 0.36 22.88 10.98
CA ARG A 6 -0.27 23.91 10.15
C ARG A 6 -1.40 23.29 9.34
N GLY A 7 -2.55 23.96 9.33
CA GLY A 7 -3.70 23.58 8.51
C GLY A 7 -3.70 24.35 7.19
N PHE A 8 -4.07 23.66 6.10
CA PHE A 8 -4.23 24.24 4.78
C PHE A 8 -5.57 23.78 4.20
N LEU A 9 -6.28 24.66 3.50
CA LEU A 9 -7.63 24.41 2.99
C LEU A 9 -7.77 24.81 1.53
N GLY A 10 -8.33 23.87 0.75
CA GLY A 10 -8.67 24.09 -0.66
C GLY A 10 -7.47 24.08 -1.60
N GLN A 11 -7.76 24.12 -2.91
CA GLN A 11 -6.74 24.02 -3.96
C GLN A 11 -5.71 25.15 -3.91
N GLN A 12 -6.12 26.36 -3.52
CA GLN A 12 -5.26 27.54 -3.47
C GLN A 12 -4.14 27.44 -2.43
N GLN A 13 -4.32 26.63 -1.38
CA GLN A 13 -3.33 26.46 -0.31
C GLN A 13 -2.52 25.16 -0.45
N LEU A 14 -2.77 24.36 -1.49
CA LEU A 14 -2.10 23.08 -1.70
C LEU A 14 -0.58 23.25 -1.89
N GLU A 15 -0.15 24.23 -2.68
CA GLU A 15 1.29 24.46 -2.92
C GLU A 15 2.01 24.79 -1.60
N ALA A 16 1.43 25.67 -0.79
CA ALA A 16 1.97 26.03 0.53
C ALA A 16 2.05 24.84 1.50
N ALA A 17 1.14 23.87 1.37
CA ALA A 17 1.16 22.64 2.16
C ALA A 17 2.28 21.68 1.72
N LEU A 18 2.69 21.73 0.44
CA LEU A 18 3.63 20.79 -0.17
C LEU A 18 5.08 21.31 -0.22
N THR A 19 5.29 22.62 -0.36
CA THR A 19 6.63 23.19 -0.48
C THR A 19 7.51 22.79 0.70
N GLY A 20 8.65 22.15 0.39
CA GLY A 20 9.63 21.73 1.38
C GLY A 20 9.28 20.47 2.17
N MET A 21 8.25 19.71 1.77
CA MET A 21 7.96 18.41 2.38
C MET A 21 8.97 17.34 1.96
N ASP A 22 9.42 16.55 2.92
CA ASP A 22 10.27 15.37 2.68
C ASP A 22 9.47 14.07 2.58
N LEU A 23 8.29 14.02 3.21
CA LEU A 23 7.34 12.91 3.19
C LEU A 23 5.91 13.44 3.01
N VAL A 24 5.17 12.87 2.04
CA VAL A 24 3.76 13.20 1.78
C VAL A 24 2.93 11.94 1.92
N ILE A 25 1.95 11.95 2.83
CA ILE A 25 1.02 10.85 3.04
C ILE A 25 -0.32 11.23 2.42
N ILE A 26 -0.85 10.39 1.54
CA ILE A 26 -2.09 10.67 0.79
C ILE A 26 -3.17 9.66 1.19
N PRO A 27 -3.92 9.92 2.28
CA PRO A 27 -5.15 9.18 2.61
C PRO A 27 -6.38 9.72 1.88
N ALA A 28 -6.22 10.79 1.09
CA ALA A 28 -7.30 11.47 0.42
C ALA A 28 -8.06 10.54 -0.53
N GLY A 29 -9.39 10.57 -0.45
CA GLY A 29 -10.22 9.74 -1.30
C GLY A 29 -11.63 9.68 -0.74
N LEU A 30 -12.56 9.30 -1.60
CA LEU A 30 -13.92 9.02 -1.19
C LEU A 30 -14.00 7.58 -0.66
N PRO A 31 -14.70 7.35 0.46
CA PRO A 31 -15.06 5.99 0.85
C PRO A 31 -16.11 5.44 -0.12
N ARG A 32 -16.18 4.11 -0.22
CA ARG A 32 -17.27 3.45 -0.93
C ARG A 32 -18.60 3.80 -0.25
N LYS A 33 -19.59 4.23 -1.05
CA LYS A 33 -20.97 4.49 -0.60
C LYS A 33 -21.93 3.46 -1.19
N PRO A 34 -23.07 3.16 -0.54
CA PRO A 34 -24.13 2.36 -1.15
C PRO A 34 -24.51 2.91 -2.54
N GLY A 35 -24.65 2.02 -3.52
CA GLY A 35 -24.98 2.36 -4.92
C GLY A 35 -23.81 2.82 -5.79
N MET A 36 -22.61 3.04 -5.24
CA MET A 36 -21.42 3.39 -6.04
C MET A 36 -20.76 2.13 -6.63
N THR A 37 -20.51 2.13 -7.94
CA THR A 37 -19.78 1.03 -8.60
C THR A 37 -18.29 1.08 -8.26
N ARG A 38 -17.57 -0.03 -8.49
CA ARG A 38 -16.10 -0.06 -8.36
C ARG A 38 -15.43 0.95 -9.30
N ASP A 39 -16.01 1.17 -10.48
CA ASP A 39 -15.49 2.09 -11.49
C ASP A 39 -15.73 3.55 -11.14
N ASP A 40 -16.89 3.88 -10.58
CA ASP A 40 -17.18 5.24 -10.10
C ASP A 40 -16.20 5.66 -9.01
N LEU A 41 -15.95 4.75 -8.07
CA LEU A 41 -14.99 4.99 -6.98
C LEU A 41 -13.59 5.21 -7.53
N PHE A 42 -13.16 4.35 -8.46
CA PHE A 42 -11.86 4.49 -9.13
C PHE A 42 -11.74 5.84 -9.84
N ASN A 43 -12.69 6.22 -10.70
CA ASN A 43 -12.58 7.45 -11.49
C ASN A 43 -12.50 8.70 -10.61
N LYS A 44 -13.28 8.75 -9.52
CA LYS A 44 -13.22 9.88 -8.57
C LYS A 44 -11.88 9.93 -7.83
N ASN A 45 -11.42 8.80 -7.29
CA ASN A 45 -10.18 8.77 -6.53
C ASN A 45 -8.95 8.94 -7.43
N ALA A 46 -8.96 8.43 -8.66
CA ALA A 46 -7.92 8.66 -9.65
C ALA A 46 -7.78 10.16 -9.99
N GLY A 47 -8.91 10.88 -10.13
CA GLY A 47 -8.90 12.33 -10.30
C GLY A 47 -8.30 13.08 -9.11
N ILE A 48 -8.66 12.69 -7.88
CA ILE A 48 -8.08 13.27 -6.64
C ILE A 48 -6.56 13.02 -6.58
N VAL A 49 -6.14 11.77 -6.81
CA VAL A 49 -4.73 11.38 -6.78
C VAL A 49 -3.94 12.12 -7.86
N ARG A 50 -4.48 12.25 -9.07
CA ARG A 50 -3.86 13.03 -10.15
C ARG A 50 -3.57 14.46 -9.70
N SER A 51 -4.59 15.18 -9.24
CA SER A 51 -4.46 16.58 -8.83
C SER A 51 -3.45 16.78 -7.69
N LEU A 52 -3.44 15.87 -6.70
CA LEU A 52 -2.48 15.94 -5.60
C LEU A 52 -1.05 15.62 -6.07
N CYS A 53 -0.88 14.63 -6.94
CA CYS A 53 0.43 14.27 -7.48
C CYS A 53 0.99 15.35 -8.42
N GLU A 54 0.15 16.06 -9.18
CA GLU A 54 0.57 17.24 -9.96
C GLU A 54 1.13 18.34 -9.04
N GLY A 55 0.47 18.58 -7.89
CA GLY A 55 0.98 19.47 -6.85
C GLY A 55 2.33 19.03 -6.30
N ILE A 56 2.48 17.73 -5.99
CA ILE A 56 3.73 17.15 -5.47
C ILE A 56 4.86 17.30 -6.49
N ALA A 57 4.59 16.94 -7.75
CA ALA A 57 5.55 17.06 -8.85
C ALA A 57 6.08 18.49 -9.00
N LYS A 58 5.21 19.49 -8.78
CA LYS A 58 5.55 20.91 -8.86
C LYS A 58 6.32 21.41 -7.62
N CYS A 59 5.87 21.05 -6.42
CA CYS A 59 6.25 21.74 -5.18
C CYS A 59 7.32 21.00 -4.35
N CYS A 60 7.33 19.68 -4.41
CA CYS A 60 8.23 18.83 -3.64
C CYS A 60 8.55 17.52 -4.38
N PRO A 61 9.12 17.57 -5.60
CA PRO A 61 9.37 16.39 -6.43
C PRO A 61 10.34 15.37 -5.81
N ASN A 62 11.06 15.78 -4.76
CA ASN A 62 11.98 14.92 -4.03
C ASN A 62 11.37 14.24 -2.80
N ALA A 63 10.12 14.54 -2.46
CA ALA A 63 9.44 13.92 -1.32
C ALA A 63 9.22 12.43 -1.55
N ILE A 64 9.28 11.65 -0.47
CA ILE A 64 8.74 10.29 -0.45
C ILE A 64 7.21 10.41 -0.39
N VAL A 65 6.50 9.64 -1.22
CA VAL A 65 5.04 9.65 -1.32
C VAL A 65 4.49 8.31 -0.84
N ASN A 66 3.75 8.37 0.28
CA ASN A 66 3.00 7.24 0.83
C ASN A 66 1.54 7.33 0.38
N LEU A 67 1.20 6.60 -0.69
CA LEU A 67 -0.13 6.63 -1.31
C LEU A 67 -1.05 5.57 -0.68
N ILE A 68 -2.15 6.02 -0.07
CA ILE A 68 -3.15 5.16 0.60
C ILE A 68 -4.49 5.19 -0.17
N SER A 69 -4.71 6.22 -1.00
CA SER A 69 -5.92 6.40 -1.80
C SER A 69 -6.31 5.15 -2.57
N ASN A 70 -7.48 4.59 -2.28
CA ASN A 70 -7.96 3.38 -2.93
C ASN A 70 -8.54 3.66 -4.33
N PRO A 71 -8.44 2.69 -5.27
CA PRO A 71 -7.74 1.41 -5.15
C PRO A 71 -6.23 1.55 -5.37
N VAL A 72 -5.40 1.16 -4.39
CA VAL A 72 -3.93 1.32 -4.44
C VAL A 72 -3.31 0.68 -5.69
N ASN A 73 -3.80 -0.49 -6.09
CA ASN A 73 -3.36 -1.22 -7.29
C ASN A 73 -3.47 -0.40 -8.59
N SER A 74 -4.32 0.63 -8.65
CA SER A 74 -4.48 1.50 -9.81
C SER A 74 -4.05 2.94 -9.55
N THR A 75 -4.19 3.46 -8.32
CA THR A 75 -3.81 4.84 -7.99
C THR A 75 -2.29 5.03 -7.94
N VAL A 76 -1.51 4.00 -7.58
CA VAL A 76 -0.03 4.05 -7.68
C VAL A 76 0.41 4.19 -9.15
N PRO A 77 -0.09 3.37 -10.10
CA PRO A 77 0.14 3.60 -11.52
C PRO A 77 -0.27 5.00 -12.01
N VAL A 78 -1.43 5.53 -11.56
CA VAL A 78 -1.85 6.90 -11.88
C VAL A 78 -0.81 7.92 -11.41
N ALA A 79 -0.37 7.84 -10.15
CA ALA A 79 0.63 8.74 -9.59
C ALA A 79 1.98 8.64 -10.34
N ALA A 80 2.41 7.43 -10.67
CA ALA A 80 3.63 7.21 -11.44
C ALA A 80 3.57 7.88 -12.83
N GLU A 81 2.45 7.73 -13.55
CA GLU A 81 2.26 8.37 -14.85
C GLU A 81 2.19 9.91 -14.76
N VAL A 82 1.60 10.47 -13.70
CA VAL A 82 1.66 11.92 -13.42
C VAL A 82 3.10 12.39 -13.28
N PHE A 83 3.89 11.70 -12.45
CA PHE A 83 5.29 12.08 -12.25
C PHE A 83 6.15 11.87 -13.51
N LYS A 84 5.87 10.84 -14.32
CA LYS A 84 6.57 10.60 -15.59
C LYS A 84 6.32 11.74 -16.57
N ARG A 85 5.06 12.17 -16.73
CA ARG A 85 4.69 13.31 -17.58
C ARG A 85 5.31 14.63 -17.11
N ALA A 86 5.44 14.79 -15.79
CA ALA A 86 6.09 15.95 -15.20
C ALA A 86 7.63 15.88 -15.23
N GLY A 87 8.24 14.76 -15.66
CA GLY A 87 9.69 14.57 -15.66
C GLY A 87 10.31 14.42 -14.27
N THR A 88 9.51 14.09 -13.25
CA THR A 88 9.93 14.04 -11.83
C THR A 88 9.84 12.63 -11.23
N TYR A 89 9.53 11.62 -12.05
CA TYR A 89 9.36 10.25 -11.57
C TYR A 89 10.64 9.64 -11.01
N CYS A 90 10.61 9.30 -9.72
CA CYS A 90 11.62 8.49 -9.06
C CYS A 90 10.92 7.24 -8.46
N PRO A 91 11.14 6.03 -9.01
CA PRO A 91 10.43 4.82 -8.57
C PRO A 91 10.68 4.48 -7.09
N LYS A 92 11.85 4.86 -6.56
CA LYS A 92 12.23 4.65 -5.15
C LYS A 92 11.38 5.46 -4.16
N ARG A 93 10.70 6.51 -4.62
CA ARG A 93 10.00 7.48 -3.77
C ARG A 93 8.48 7.40 -3.84
N LEU A 94 7.91 6.54 -4.66
CA LEU A 94 6.45 6.31 -4.73
C LEU A 94 6.11 4.96 -4.12
N LEU A 95 5.45 4.98 -2.97
CA LEU A 95 5.15 3.80 -2.16
C LEU A 95 3.65 3.71 -1.88
N GLY A 96 3.00 2.69 -2.45
CA GLY A 96 1.65 2.30 -2.09
C GLY A 96 1.63 1.59 -0.74
N VAL A 97 0.90 2.16 0.22
CA VAL A 97 0.87 1.66 1.60
C VAL A 97 0.00 0.41 1.69
N THR A 98 0.63 -0.76 1.89
CA THR A 98 -0.04 -2.06 2.09
C THR A 98 0.11 -2.59 3.52
N THR A 99 0.67 -1.79 4.43
CA THR A 99 0.98 -2.14 5.82
C THR A 99 -0.23 -2.61 6.62
N LEU A 100 -1.46 -2.21 6.24
CA LEU A 100 -2.68 -2.70 6.89
C LEU A 100 -2.88 -4.20 6.66
N ASP A 101 -2.48 -4.74 5.51
CA ASP A 101 -2.59 -6.17 5.22
C ASP A 101 -1.60 -6.98 6.05
N VAL A 102 -0.38 -6.46 6.22
CA VAL A 102 0.62 -7.04 7.15
C VAL A 102 0.12 -6.99 8.59
N ALA A 103 -0.45 -5.87 9.02
CA ALA A 103 -1.00 -5.74 10.37
C ALA A 103 -2.15 -6.74 10.62
N ARG A 104 -3.02 -6.95 9.63
CA ARG A 104 -4.07 -7.99 9.67
C ARG A 104 -3.48 -9.39 9.71
N ALA A 105 -2.52 -9.69 8.84
CA ALA A 105 -1.88 -10.99 8.77
C ALA A 105 -1.22 -11.36 10.10
N ASN A 106 -0.45 -10.44 10.70
CA ASN A 106 0.17 -10.65 12.00
C ASN A 106 -0.89 -10.88 13.09
N THR A 107 -1.97 -10.10 13.09
CA THR A 107 -3.05 -10.23 14.08
C THR A 107 -3.76 -11.58 13.97
N PHE A 108 -4.20 -11.96 12.77
CA PHE A 108 -4.97 -13.18 12.57
C PHE A 108 -4.12 -14.44 12.74
N VAL A 109 -2.85 -14.41 12.34
CA VAL A 109 -1.93 -15.51 12.63
C VAL A 109 -1.68 -15.63 14.14
N ALA A 110 -1.47 -14.51 14.84
CA ALA A 110 -1.29 -14.54 16.29
C ALA A 110 -2.52 -15.09 17.03
N GLU A 111 -3.73 -14.78 16.56
CA GLU A 111 -4.98 -15.36 17.08
C GLU A 111 -5.02 -16.88 16.94
N VAL A 112 -4.64 -17.43 15.78
CA VAL A 112 -4.58 -18.89 15.55
C VAL A 112 -3.52 -19.55 16.43
N LEU A 113 -2.38 -18.89 16.63
CA LEU A 113 -1.26 -19.43 17.40
C LEU A 113 -1.38 -19.20 18.92
N GLY A 114 -2.31 -18.34 19.37
CA GLY A 114 -2.45 -17.97 20.78
C GLY A 114 -1.25 -17.17 21.32
N VAL A 115 -0.62 -16.36 20.48
CA VAL A 115 0.57 -15.54 20.84
C VAL A 115 0.29 -14.04 20.72
N ASP A 116 1.24 -13.20 21.11
CA ASP A 116 1.12 -11.76 20.94
C ASP A 116 1.35 -11.35 19.48
N PRO A 117 0.47 -10.55 18.85
CA PRO A 117 0.63 -10.10 17.47
C PRO A 117 1.88 -9.23 17.22
N ARG A 118 2.50 -8.68 18.27
CA ARG A 118 3.76 -7.94 18.18
C ARG A 118 4.96 -8.85 17.91
N ASP A 119 4.85 -10.13 18.26
CA ASP A 119 5.90 -11.13 18.09
C ASP A 119 5.74 -11.91 16.77
N VAL A 120 4.70 -11.62 15.99
CA VAL A 120 4.41 -12.24 14.70
C VAL A 120 4.74 -11.28 13.56
N SER A 121 5.40 -11.81 12.53
CA SER A 121 5.66 -11.11 11.27
C SER A 121 5.36 -12.02 10.09
N VAL A 122 4.33 -11.67 9.32
CA VAL A 122 3.93 -12.34 8.08
C VAL A 122 4.16 -11.37 6.91
N PRO A 123 5.01 -11.72 5.93
CA PRO A 123 5.12 -10.94 4.71
C PRO A 123 3.84 -11.00 3.91
N VAL A 124 3.38 -9.85 3.39
CA VAL A 124 2.24 -9.79 2.47
C VAL A 124 2.70 -9.13 1.18
N VAL A 125 2.53 -9.83 0.06
CA VAL A 125 3.01 -9.44 -1.27
C VAL A 125 1.83 -9.36 -2.26
N GLY A 126 2.11 -8.95 -3.50
CA GLY A 126 1.07 -8.82 -4.53
C GLY A 126 0.52 -7.41 -4.67
N GLY A 127 -0.69 -7.19 -4.16
CA GLY A 127 -1.42 -5.92 -4.20
C GLY A 127 -2.23 -5.68 -2.93
N HIS A 128 -3.25 -4.84 -3.05
CA HIS A 128 -4.07 -4.35 -1.93
C HIS A 128 -5.58 -4.50 -2.19
N ALA A 129 -6.00 -5.52 -2.94
CA ALA A 129 -7.41 -5.79 -3.20
C ALA A 129 -7.70 -7.28 -3.40
N GLY A 130 -8.58 -7.85 -2.59
CA GLY A 130 -9.07 -9.23 -2.77
C GLY A 130 -7.93 -10.23 -2.94
N VAL A 131 -7.99 -11.05 -3.98
CA VAL A 131 -6.99 -12.11 -4.24
C VAL A 131 -5.60 -11.58 -4.58
N THR A 132 -5.47 -10.29 -4.88
CA THR A 132 -4.14 -9.69 -5.07
C THR A 132 -3.35 -9.60 -3.76
N ILE A 133 -4.01 -9.65 -2.60
CA ILE A 133 -3.35 -9.68 -1.29
C ILE A 133 -2.87 -11.12 -1.04
N LEU A 134 -1.56 -11.34 -1.07
CA LEU A 134 -0.94 -12.66 -0.91
C LEU A 134 -0.09 -12.73 0.38
N PRO A 135 -0.64 -13.25 1.49
CA PRO A 135 0.14 -13.51 2.70
C PRO A 135 1.05 -14.73 2.51
N LEU A 136 2.35 -14.54 2.72
CA LEU A 136 3.35 -15.61 2.64
C LEU A 136 3.46 -16.32 4.00
N LEU A 137 2.45 -17.12 4.32
CA LEU A 137 2.35 -17.87 5.58
C LEU A 137 3.52 -18.85 5.75
N SER A 138 4.10 -19.35 4.66
CA SER A 138 5.32 -20.17 4.68
C SER A 138 6.56 -19.43 5.20
N GLN A 139 6.51 -18.09 5.24
CA GLN A 139 7.59 -17.21 5.69
C GLN A 139 7.26 -16.48 6.99
N VAL A 140 6.30 -16.97 7.76
CA VAL A 140 5.98 -16.41 9.09
C VAL A 140 7.21 -16.44 9.99
N SER A 141 7.40 -15.39 10.78
CA SER A 141 8.36 -15.34 11.88
C SER A 141 7.63 -15.08 13.20
N PRO A 142 7.89 -15.85 14.27
CA PRO A 142 8.72 -17.06 14.29
C PRO A 142 8.15 -18.17 13.38
N PRO A 143 9.01 -19.05 12.82
CA PRO A 143 8.54 -20.12 11.93
C PRO A 143 7.49 -21.00 12.58
N CYS A 144 6.39 -21.22 11.87
CA CYS A 144 5.28 -22.06 12.30
C CYS A 144 4.76 -22.90 11.12
N SER A 145 4.08 -23.99 11.43
CA SER A 145 3.41 -24.85 10.44
C SER A 145 1.90 -24.71 10.61
N PHE A 146 1.20 -24.55 9.49
CA PHE A 146 -0.26 -24.48 9.45
C PHE A 146 -0.79 -25.66 8.65
N THR A 147 -1.94 -26.17 9.04
CA THR A 147 -2.73 -27.11 8.25
C THR A 147 -3.26 -26.44 6.97
N ALA A 148 -3.66 -27.23 5.98
CA ALA A 148 -4.24 -26.70 4.74
C ALA A 148 -5.51 -25.86 5.00
N ASP A 149 -6.31 -26.25 6.00
CA ASP A 149 -7.52 -25.54 6.41
C ASP A 149 -7.17 -24.19 7.07
N GLU A 150 -6.17 -24.15 7.94
CA GLU A 150 -5.67 -22.90 8.55
C GLU A 150 -5.08 -21.95 7.49
N ILE A 151 -4.30 -22.47 6.55
CA ILE A 151 -3.75 -21.68 5.42
C ILE A 151 -4.88 -21.04 4.61
N SER A 152 -5.90 -21.83 4.28
CA SER A 152 -7.05 -21.38 3.49
C SER A 152 -7.88 -20.35 4.26
N TYR A 153 -8.14 -20.60 5.54
CA TYR A 153 -8.85 -19.70 6.45
C TYR A 153 -8.12 -18.36 6.60
N LEU A 154 -6.84 -18.40 6.97
CA LEU A 154 -6.02 -17.20 7.20
C LEU A 154 -5.92 -16.38 5.92
N THR A 155 -5.61 -17.02 4.78
CA THR A 155 -5.51 -16.32 3.49
C THR A 155 -6.83 -15.64 3.14
N ASN A 156 -7.96 -16.34 3.25
CA ASN A 156 -9.27 -15.78 2.95
C ASN A 156 -9.61 -14.59 3.87
N ARG A 157 -9.39 -14.72 5.18
CA ARG A 157 -9.70 -13.65 6.14
C ARG A 157 -8.79 -12.44 5.94
N ILE A 158 -7.51 -12.64 5.62
CA ILE A 158 -6.57 -11.54 5.29
C ILE A 158 -7.05 -10.79 4.04
N GLN A 159 -7.41 -11.50 2.97
CA GLN A 159 -7.90 -10.91 1.72
C GLN A 159 -9.23 -10.16 1.91
N ASN A 160 -10.08 -10.63 2.82
CA ASN A 160 -11.42 -10.08 3.07
C ASN A 160 -11.49 -9.15 4.29
N GLY A 161 -10.39 -8.91 5.01
CA GLY A 161 -10.40 -8.09 6.24
C GLY A 161 -10.84 -6.64 6.02
N GLY A 162 -10.79 -6.13 4.78
CA GLY A 162 -11.40 -4.86 4.40
C GLY A 162 -12.93 -4.93 4.36
N THR A 163 -13.46 -6.00 3.76
CA THR A 163 -14.90 -6.26 3.63
C THR A 163 -15.54 -6.51 4.98
N GLU A 164 -14.91 -7.31 5.84
CA GLU A 164 -15.38 -7.61 7.21
C GLU A 164 -15.63 -6.33 8.02
N VAL A 165 -14.74 -5.34 7.91
CA VAL A 165 -14.91 -4.04 8.59
C VAL A 165 -16.04 -3.21 7.99
N VAL A 166 -16.22 -3.24 6.67
CA VAL A 166 -17.33 -2.52 6.00
C VAL A 166 -18.68 -3.11 6.43
N GLU A 167 -18.77 -4.44 6.50
CA GLU A 167 -19.95 -5.16 6.95
C GLU A 167 -20.25 -4.88 8.43
N ALA A 168 -19.23 -4.95 9.30
CA ALA A 168 -19.37 -4.62 10.72
C ALA A 168 -19.79 -3.16 10.96
N LYS A 169 -19.44 -2.24 10.05
CA LYS A 169 -19.89 -0.84 10.05
C LYS A 169 -21.23 -0.64 9.33
N ALA A 170 -21.94 -1.70 8.94
CA ALA A 170 -23.19 -1.64 8.20
C ALA A 170 -23.11 -0.76 6.93
N GLY A 171 -21.97 -0.80 6.24
CA GLY A 171 -21.72 0.02 5.05
C GLY A 171 -21.42 1.50 5.32
N ALA A 172 -21.35 1.95 6.58
CA ALA A 172 -21.01 3.32 6.98
C ALA A 172 -19.50 3.61 6.91
N GLY A 173 -18.87 3.25 5.79
CA GLY A 173 -17.44 3.43 5.54
C GLY A 173 -16.59 2.19 5.81
N SER A 174 -15.27 2.35 5.71
CA SER A 174 -14.27 1.29 5.81
C SER A 174 -13.38 1.45 7.04
N ALA A 175 -12.29 0.66 7.11
CA ALA A 175 -11.26 0.79 8.14
C ALA A 175 -10.67 2.19 8.17
N THR A 176 -10.74 2.86 9.32
CA THR A 176 -10.21 4.22 9.54
C THR A 176 -9.09 4.19 10.58
N LEU A 177 -9.39 3.73 11.81
CA LEU A 177 -8.42 3.71 12.92
C LEU A 177 -7.24 2.78 12.64
N SER A 178 -7.51 1.54 12.23
CA SER A 178 -6.46 0.58 11.89
C SER A 178 -5.66 1.01 10.65
N MET A 179 -6.30 1.69 9.69
CA MET A 179 -5.60 2.28 8.54
C MET A 179 -4.70 3.43 8.98
N ALA A 180 -5.15 4.31 9.88
CA ALA A 180 -4.32 5.39 10.42
C ALA A 180 -3.10 4.84 11.19
N PHE A 181 -3.30 3.80 12.00
CA PHE A 181 -2.20 3.08 12.65
C PHE A 181 -1.19 2.52 11.64
N ALA A 182 -1.66 1.79 10.63
CA ALA A 182 -0.80 1.20 9.61
C ALA A 182 -0.04 2.27 8.79
N ALA A 183 -0.71 3.36 8.41
CA ALA A 183 -0.10 4.48 7.72
C ALA A 183 0.95 5.20 8.57
N ALA A 184 0.68 5.40 9.87
CA ALA A 184 1.64 6.00 10.79
C ALA A 184 2.87 5.10 11.00
N LYS A 185 2.67 3.78 11.14
CA LYS A 185 3.77 2.81 11.25
C LYS A 185 4.67 2.84 10.01
N PHE A 186 4.07 2.85 8.82
CA PHE A 186 4.83 2.91 7.57
C PHE A 186 5.53 4.25 7.37
N ALA A 187 4.87 5.36 7.72
CA ALA A 187 5.48 6.69 7.70
C ALA A 187 6.69 6.78 8.64
N ASP A 188 6.58 6.26 9.86
CA ASP A 188 7.70 6.17 10.79
C ASP A 188 8.86 5.35 10.22
N ALA A 189 8.58 4.21 9.58
CA ALA A 189 9.60 3.42 8.90
C ALA A 189 10.31 4.22 7.79
N CYS A 190 9.58 4.98 6.96
CA CYS A 190 10.18 5.88 5.98
C CYS A 190 11.04 6.96 6.65
N LEU A 191 10.56 7.59 7.72
CA LEU A 191 11.31 8.62 8.45
C LEU A 191 12.60 8.06 9.08
N ARG A 192 12.56 6.85 9.64
CA ARG A 192 13.75 6.14 10.14
C ARG A 192 14.75 5.83 9.01
N GLY A 193 14.26 5.37 7.86
CA GLY A 193 15.08 5.20 6.66
C GLY A 193 15.74 6.52 6.22
N MET A 194 14.98 7.62 6.17
CA MET A 194 15.47 8.97 5.83
C MET A 194 16.53 9.48 6.80
N ARG A 195 16.35 9.21 8.09
CA ARG A 195 17.34 9.50 9.15
C ARG A 195 18.65 8.75 8.93
N GLY A 196 18.58 7.57 8.31
CA GLY A 196 19.73 6.70 8.03
C GLY A 196 19.82 5.48 8.94
N ASP A 197 18.71 5.09 9.58
CA ASP A 197 18.65 3.84 10.32
C ASP A 197 18.86 2.66 9.35
N ALA A 198 19.70 1.72 9.73
CA ALA A 198 19.95 0.52 8.93
C ALA A 198 18.85 -0.53 9.17
N GLY A 199 18.66 -1.42 8.19
CA GLY A 199 17.84 -2.63 8.38
C GLY A 199 16.33 -2.41 8.39
N ILE A 200 15.84 -1.23 8.01
CA ILE A 200 14.40 -0.97 7.93
C ILE A 200 13.82 -1.69 6.71
N VAL A 201 12.98 -2.70 6.95
CA VAL A 201 12.33 -3.49 5.90
C VAL A 201 10.82 -3.50 6.14
N GLU A 202 10.06 -3.13 5.12
CA GLU A 202 8.59 -3.11 5.16
C GLU A 202 8.03 -3.68 3.86
N CYS A 203 6.78 -4.16 3.86
CA CYS A 203 6.07 -4.49 2.62
C CYS A 203 5.41 -3.22 2.06
N SER A 204 5.57 -2.99 0.75
CA SER A 204 4.96 -1.84 0.06
C SER A 204 4.71 -2.15 -1.41
N TYR A 205 3.61 -1.62 -1.96
CA TYR A 205 3.30 -1.68 -3.40
C TYR A 205 4.10 -0.63 -4.17
N VAL A 206 5.10 -1.05 -4.93
CA VAL A 206 6.09 -0.16 -5.56
C VAL A 206 6.35 -0.57 -7.00
N ALA A 207 7.04 0.29 -7.76
CA ALA A 207 7.63 -0.13 -9.01
C ALA A 207 8.63 -1.27 -8.75
N SER A 208 8.47 -2.40 -9.44
CA SER A 208 9.15 -3.64 -9.08
C SER A 208 9.49 -4.46 -10.31
N GLU A 209 10.60 -5.20 -10.22
CA GLU A 209 11.05 -6.18 -11.23
C GLU A 209 10.97 -7.62 -10.69
N VAL A 210 10.38 -7.81 -9.51
CA VAL A 210 10.24 -9.13 -8.87
C VAL A 210 9.27 -10.05 -9.63
N THR A 211 8.41 -9.45 -10.45
CA THR A 211 7.55 -10.14 -11.42
C THR A 211 7.63 -9.40 -12.76
N GLU A 212 6.97 -9.94 -13.78
CA GLU A 212 6.80 -9.30 -15.09
C GLU A 212 5.93 -8.03 -15.06
N LEU A 213 5.22 -7.78 -13.95
CA LEU A 213 4.38 -6.61 -13.79
C LEU A 213 5.20 -5.39 -13.33
N PRO A 214 4.90 -4.18 -13.82
CA PRO A 214 5.68 -2.98 -13.49
C PRO A 214 5.51 -2.52 -12.04
N PHE A 215 4.46 -2.97 -11.34
CA PHE A 215 4.19 -2.67 -9.95
C PHE A 215 3.81 -3.93 -9.19
N PHE A 216 4.39 -4.12 -8.01
CA PHE A 216 4.12 -5.28 -7.17
C PHE A 216 4.47 -4.98 -5.72
N ALA A 217 3.66 -5.46 -4.77
CA ALA A 217 3.97 -5.37 -3.35
C ALA A 217 4.97 -6.46 -2.98
N THR A 218 6.09 -6.07 -2.40
CA THR A 218 7.12 -6.97 -1.87
C THR A 218 7.80 -6.31 -0.67
N LYS A 219 8.68 -7.03 0.01
CA LYS A 219 9.56 -6.44 1.02
C LYS A 219 10.51 -5.45 0.34
N VAL A 220 10.61 -4.25 0.88
CA VAL A 220 11.53 -3.21 0.42
C VAL A 220 12.40 -2.75 1.58
N ARG A 221 13.68 -2.52 1.31
CA ARG A 221 14.56 -1.87 2.28
C ARG A 221 14.42 -0.37 2.14
N LEU A 222 14.01 0.29 3.22
CA LEU A 222 13.88 1.74 3.29
C LEU A 222 15.22 2.35 3.71
N GLY A 223 15.61 3.42 3.03
CA GLY A 223 16.81 4.21 3.34
C GLY A 223 16.60 5.69 3.05
N ARG A 224 17.69 6.43 2.84
CA ARG A 224 17.66 7.89 2.69
C ARG A 224 16.87 8.33 1.45
N GLY A 225 16.89 7.51 0.41
CA GLY A 225 16.23 7.80 -0.87
C GLY A 225 14.81 7.22 -1.02
N GLY A 226 14.26 6.55 -0.01
CA GLY A 226 13.02 5.77 -0.10
C GLY A 226 13.28 4.27 -0.16
N ALA A 227 12.60 3.54 -1.04
CA ALA A 227 12.84 2.11 -1.28
C ALA A 227 14.16 1.90 -2.04
N GLU A 228 15.25 1.69 -1.29
CA GLU A 228 16.61 1.57 -1.84
C GLU A 228 16.89 0.21 -2.46
N GLU A 229 16.25 -0.84 -1.93
CA GLU A 229 16.36 -2.22 -2.38
C GLU A 229 14.98 -2.86 -2.45
N ILE A 230 14.69 -3.53 -3.56
CA ILE A 230 13.51 -4.38 -3.72
C ILE A 230 13.94 -5.81 -3.44
N LEU A 231 13.44 -6.40 -2.35
CA LEU A 231 13.83 -7.75 -1.96
C LEU A 231 13.05 -8.80 -2.76
N PRO A 232 13.67 -9.96 -3.08
CA PRO A 232 12.99 -11.05 -3.78
C PRO A 232 11.86 -11.63 -2.92
N LEU A 233 10.90 -12.32 -3.56
CA LEU A 233 9.79 -12.98 -2.84
C LEU A 233 10.28 -14.01 -1.83
N GLY A 234 11.43 -14.64 -2.07
CA GLY A 234 11.90 -15.77 -1.28
C GLY A 234 11.18 -17.08 -1.63
N PRO A 235 11.29 -18.12 -0.79
CA PRO A 235 10.66 -19.40 -1.05
C PRO A 235 9.14 -19.29 -0.92
N LEU A 236 8.43 -19.92 -1.87
CA LEU A 236 6.97 -20.04 -1.84
C LEU A 236 6.59 -21.52 -1.72
N ASN A 237 5.46 -21.83 -1.11
CA ASN A 237 4.84 -23.16 -1.19
C ASN A 237 3.90 -23.24 -2.42
N ASP A 238 3.29 -24.41 -2.67
CA ASP A 238 2.41 -24.60 -3.84
C ASP A 238 1.14 -23.73 -3.79
N PHE A 239 0.58 -23.54 -2.58
CA PHE A 239 -0.60 -22.70 -2.38
C PHE A 239 -0.29 -21.23 -2.71
N GLU A 240 0.85 -20.72 -2.24
CA GLU A 240 1.31 -19.36 -2.50
C GLU A 240 1.71 -19.16 -3.98
N ARG A 241 2.30 -20.17 -4.63
CA ARG A 241 2.57 -20.14 -6.08
C ARG A 241 1.27 -20.00 -6.88
N ALA A 242 0.26 -20.81 -6.57
CA ALA A 242 -1.04 -20.70 -7.23
C ALA A 242 -1.71 -19.35 -6.95
N GLY A 243 -1.65 -18.88 -5.70
CA GLY A 243 -2.15 -17.56 -5.30
C GLY A 243 -1.46 -16.41 -6.03
N LEU A 244 -0.13 -16.50 -6.23
CA LEU A 244 0.66 -15.52 -6.98
C LEU A 244 0.19 -15.38 -8.42
N GLU A 245 -0.05 -16.49 -9.12
CA GLU A 245 -0.52 -16.45 -10.51
C GLU A 245 -1.92 -15.83 -10.64
N MET A 246 -2.82 -16.11 -9.69
CA MET A 246 -4.13 -15.43 -9.64
C MET A 246 -3.99 -13.93 -9.36
N ALA A 247 -3.14 -13.56 -8.37
CA ALA A 247 -2.90 -12.18 -8.00
C ALA A 247 -2.35 -11.37 -9.18
N LYS A 248 -1.39 -11.92 -9.92
CA LYS A 248 -0.80 -11.29 -11.11
C LYS A 248 -1.83 -10.96 -12.18
N LYS A 249 -2.76 -11.88 -12.45
CA LYS A 249 -3.82 -11.68 -13.45
C LYS A 249 -4.69 -10.46 -13.12
N GLU A 250 -5.19 -10.35 -11.88
CA GLU A 250 -6.03 -9.21 -11.47
C GLU A 250 -5.20 -7.91 -11.31
N LEU A 251 -3.93 -8.02 -10.93
CA LEU A 251 -3.03 -6.88 -10.86
C LEU A 251 -2.75 -6.27 -12.24
N ALA A 252 -2.54 -7.09 -13.27
CA ALA A 252 -2.32 -6.60 -14.64
C ALA A 252 -3.48 -5.70 -15.10
N GLU A 253 -4.72 -6.12 -14.86
CA GLU A 253 -5.92 -5.34 -15.18
C GLU A 253 -5.98 -4.04 -14.37
N SER A 254 -5.68 -4.10 -13.07
CA SER A 254 -5.67 -2.94 -12.17
C SER A 254 -4.61 -1.91 -12.57
N ILE A 255 -3.41 -2.36 -12.94
CA ILE A 255 -2.31 -1.53 -13.40
C ILE A 255 -2.67 -0.89 -14.73
N GLN A 256 -3.14 -1.67 -15.70
CA GLN A 256 -3.54 -1.18 -17.01
C GLN A 256 -4.64 -0.13 -16.89
N LYS A 257 -5.61 -0.33 -16.00
CA LYS A 257 -6.68 0.63 -15.73
C LYS A 257 -6.14 1.96 -15.21
N GLY A 258 -5.17 1.93 -14.29
CA GLY A 258 -4.50 3.14 -13.79
C GLY A 258 -3.72 3.89 -14.87
N VAL A 259 -2.92 3.17 -15.67
CA VAL A 259 -2.17 3.76 -16.79
C VAL A 259 -3.11 4.33 -17.87
N ALA A 260 -4.15 3.58 -18.23
CA ALA A 260 -5.11 3.99 -19.24
C ALA A 260 -5.93 5.23 -18.83
N PHE A 261 -6.19 5.43 -17.52
CA PHE A 261 -6.84 6.64 -17.03
C PHE A 261 -6.05 7.90 -17.38
N MET A 262 -4.71 7.85 -17.34
CA MET A 262 -3.90 8.99 -17.69
C MET A 262 -3.88 9.27 -19.19
N ASN A 263 -4.05 8.25 -20.04
CA ASN A 263 -4.04 8.39 -21.51
C ASN A 263 -5.37 8.87 -22.11
N LYS A 264 -6.35 9.20 -21.27
CA LYS A 264 -7.62 9.83 -21.65
C LYS A 264 -7.54 11.34 -21.43
#